data_AF-A0A2N6EVY5-F1
#
_entry.id   AF-A0A2N6EVY5-F1
#
_cell.length_a   1.000
_cell.length_b   1.000
_cell.length_c   1.000
_cell.angle_alpha   90.00
_cell.angle_beta   90.00
_cell.angle_gamma   90.00
#
_symmetry.space_group_name_H-M   'P 1'
#
loop_
_entity.id
_entity.type
_entity.pdbx_description
1 polymer ?
#
loop_
_entity_poly.entity_id
_entity_poly.type
_entity_poly.pdbx_seq_one_letter_code
_entity_poly.pdbx_strand_id
1 'polypeptide(L)'
;MTSLSRHVLWQRLLDAGLTRGALPDVGAAESPWYVRVMLGVAGWIGSLFLLGFVGAGFAFVMENALAALVVGALLSGAAYLVFSRNPESDFFSQVGLAVGLTGQMILVFGLFELFEDREPLVYCATFAIAALLALVMPNFIYRVLSSLAGALALTFAMHSAGLYGLAPGVIAAGFSLVWMQDVRWVRFTDICRPVGYGLALALLYYRAGIFWGRWIWWTRSPEANWFSQNAPWLGKALILLVFALVVVALLRRQQISVASRSGITVLLGTAVAVAAAVFAPGLGQALLILIVGFAASNRLLLGIGLLACGGFISNYYYLLAATLLEKSLLLLGMGALLLAARWLLRFWFPSAGAGGQVDA
;
A
#
# COMPACT_ATOMS: atom_id res chain seq x y z
N MET A 1 10.24 -25.20 -24.14
CA MET A 1 8.86 -25.36 -23.66
C MET A 1 7.93 -24.91 -24.78
N THR A 2 7.28 -25.86 -25.45
CA THR A 2 6.34 -25.58 -26.54
C THR A 2 5.08 -24.92 -25.97
N SER A 3 4.75 -23.71 -26.40
CA SER A 3 3.50 -23.07 -26.04
C SER A 3 2.35 -23.88 -26.66
N LEU A 4 1.58 -24.58 -25.82
CA LEU A 4 0.33 -25.20 -26.25
C LEU A 4 -0.62 -24.08 -26.71
N SER A 5 -1.19 -24.23 -27.90
CA SER A 5 -2.21 -23.29 -28.36
C SER A 5 -3.42 -23.35 -27.43
N ARG A 6 -4.08 -22.20 -27.22
CA ARG A 6 -5.19 -22.03 -26.26
C ARG A 6 -6.29 -23.10 -26.41
N HIS A 7 -6.61 -23.45 -27.65
CA HIS A 7 -7.59 -24.48 -27.98
C HIS A 7 -7.17 -25.87 -27.49
N VAL A 8 -5.90 -26.24 -27.71
CA VAL A 8 -5.38 -27.55 -27.27
C VAL A 8 -5.32 -27.63 -25.74
N LEU A 9 -4.96 -26.54 -25.06
CA LEU A 9 -5.00 -26.49 -23.60
C LEU A 9 -6.42 -26.63 -23.06
N TRP A 10 -7.39 -25.90 -23.65
CA TRP A 10 -8.79 -25.98 -23.24
C TRP A 10 -9.37 -27.38 -23.43
N GLN A 11 -9.05 -28.02 -24.55
CA GLN A 11 -9.49 -29.37 -24.86
C GLN A 11 -8.92 -30.38 -23.86
N ARG A 12 -7.63 -30.26 -23.49
CA ARG A 12 -7.04 -31.08 -22.42
C ARG A 12 -7.71 -30.89 -21.06
N LEU A 13 -8.14 -29.67 -20.73
CA LEU A 13 -8.83 -29.38 -19.47
C LEU A 13 -10.24 -29.97 -19.45
N LEU A 14 -10.94 -29.95 -20.59
CA LEU A 14 -12.23 -30.62 -20.78
C LEU A 14 -12.07 -32.15 -20.67
N ASP A 15 -11.09 -32.72 -21.37
CA ASP A 15 -10.81 -34.16 -21.37
C ASP A 15 -10.42 -34.66 -19.97
N ALA A 16 -9.72 -33.83 -19.18
CA ALA A 16 -9.37 -34.12 -17.80
C ALA A 16 -10.53 -33.90 -16.80
N GLY A 17 -11.71 -33.47 -17.25
CA GLY A 17 -12.87 -33.20 -16.40
C GLY A 17 -12.69 -32.01 -15.45
N LEU A 18 -11.69 -31.16 -15.68
CA LEU A 18 -11.34 -30.02 -14.84
C LEU A 18 -12.14 -28.75 -15.16
N THR A 19 -12.74 -28.67 -16.35
CA THR A 19 -13.60 -27.56 -16.79
C THR A 19 -14.87 -28.08 -17.46
N ARG A 20 -15.87 -27.21 -17.64
CA ARG A 20 -17.13 -27.50 -18.36
C ARG A 20 -17.54 -26.30 -19.20
N GLY A 21 -18.16 -26.55 -20.34
CA GLY A 21 -18.73 -25.51 -21.22
C GLY A 21 -17.81 -25.10 -22.38
N ALA A 22 -18.25 -24.07 -23.12
CA ALA A 22 -17.53 -23.53 -24.27
C ALA A 22 -16.21 -22.86 -23.84
N LEU A 23 -15.26 -22.79 -24.78
CA LEU A 23 -14.03 -22.01 -24.60
C LEU A 23 -14.43 -20.57 -24.21
N PRO A 24 -13.95 -20.03 -23.08
CA PRO A 24 -14.25 -18.65 -22.70
C PRO A 24 -13.78 -17.74 -23.82
N ASP A 25 -14.63 -16.81 -24.27
CA ASP A 25 -14.15 -15.74 -25.14
C ASP A 25 -12.95 -15.07 -24.47
N VAL A 26 -11.95 -14.67 -25.27
CA VAL A 26 -10.93 -13.77 -24.75
C VAL A 26 -11.67 -12.47 -24.46
N GLY A 27 -12.22 -12.31 -23.26
CA GLY A 27 -12.72 -11.03 -22.79
C GLY A 27 -11.66 -10.00 -23.13
N ALA A 28 -12.09 -8.92 -23.80
CA ALA A 28 -11.27 -7.87 -24.40
C ALA A 28 -9.90 -7.80 -23.74
N ALA A 29 -8.85 -8.16 -24.49
CA ALA A 29 -7.50 -8.37 -24.00
C ALA A 29 -7.17 -7.36 -22.90
N GLU A 30 -7.23 -7.82 -21.64
CA GLU A 30 -7.02 -6.96 -20.50
C GLU A 30 -5.69 -6.22 -20.68
N SER A 31 -5.72 -4.88 -20.77
CA SER A 31 -4.53 -4.09 -21.06
C SER A 31 -3.39 -4.52 -20.14
N PRO A 32 -2.19 -4.87 -20.66
CA PRO A 32 -1.10 -5.34 -19.82
C PRO A 32 -0.81 -4.37 -18.67
N TRP A 33 -0.36 -4.89 -17.52
CA TRP A 33 -0.16 -4.08 -16.32
C TRP A 33 0.74 -2.86 -16.55
N TYR A 34 1.76 -2.98 -17.42
CA TYR A 34 2.66 -1.88 -17.76
C TYR A 34 1.95 -0.77 -18.57
N VAL A 35 0.97 -1.13 -19.42
CA VAL A 35 0.14 -0.14 -20.12
C VAL A 35 -0.69 0.62 -19.10
N ARG A 36 -1.31 -0.05 -18.13
CA ARG A 36 -2.08 0.62 -17.07
C ARG A 36 -1.23 1.56 -16.22
N VAL A 37 0.01 1.18 -15.91
CA VAL A 37 0.98 2.06 -15.24
C VAL A 37 1.30 3.28 -16.11
N MET A 38 1.59 3.08 -17.39
CA MET A 38 1.85 4.17 -18.35
C MET A 38 0.65 5.13 -18.45
N LEU A 39 -0.58 4.61 -18.54
CA LEU A 39 -1.81 5.40 -18.55
C LEU A 39 -1.97 6.23 -17.27
N GLY A 40 -1.64 5.65 -16.11
CA GLY A 40 -1.65 6.36 -14.83
C GLY A 40 -0.65 7.52 -14.80
N VAL A 41 0.58 7.29 -15.28
CA VAL A 41 1.60 8.34 -15.38
C VAL A 41 1.18 9.43 -16.37
N ALA A 42 0.67 9.07 -17.55
CA ALA A 42 0.19 10.01 -18.54
C ALA A 42 -1.00 10.85 -18.01
N GLY A 43 -1.94 10.22 -17.32
CA GLY A 43 -3.06 10.92 -16.67
C GLY A 43 -2.59 11.89 -15.58
N TRP A 44 -1.59 11.51 -14.77
CA TRP A 44 -0.99 12.40 -13.78
C TRP A 44 -0.31 13.61 -14.44
N ILE A 45 0.51 13.41 -15.49
CA ILE A 45 1.14 14.51 -16.24
C ILE A 45 0.07 15.41 -16.87
N GLY A 46 -0.93 14.83 -17.53
CA GLY A 46 -2.03 15.57 -18.15
C GLY A 46 -2.81 16.41 -17.13
N SER A 47 -2.99 15.90 -15.92
CA SER A 47 -3.64 16.65 -14.84
C SER A 47 -2.86 17.90 -14.41
N LEU A 48 -1.53 17.89 -14.50
CA LEU A 48 -0.70 19.05 -14.21
C LEU A 48 -0.85 20.14 -15.28
N PHE A 49 -0.90 19.76 -16.56
CA PHE A 49 -1.18 20.70 -17.65
C PHE A 49 -2.58 21.30 -17.54
N LEU A 50 -3.59 20.46 -17.25
CA LEU A 50 -4.96 20.93 -17.06
C LEU A 50 -5.07 21.84 -15.81
N LEU A 51 -4.38 21.50 -14.73
CA LEU A 51 -4.29 22.34 -13.53
C LEU A 51 -3.64 23.69 -13.84
N GLY A 52 -2.52 23.70 -14.57
CA GLY A 52 -1.87 24.93 -15.01
C GLY A 52 -2.75 25.78 -15.93
N PHE A 53 -3.48 25.15 -16.85
CA PHE A 53 -4.47 25.82 -17.70
C PHE A 53 -5.60 26.46 -16.88
N VAL A 54 -6.17 25.74 -15.92
CA VAL A 54 -7.20 26.29 -15.04
C VAL A 54 -6.64 27.43 -14.19
N GLY A 55 -5.47 27.23 -13.58
CA GLY A 55 -4.83 28.24 -12.74
C GLY A 55 -4.47 29.53 -13.48
N ALA A 56 -4.03 29.43 -14.74
CA ALA A 56 -3.68 30.59 -15.56
C ALA A 56 -4.88 31.23 -16.27
N GLY A 57 -5.80 30.41 -16.80
CA GLY A 57 -6.94 30.87 -17.60
C GLY A 57 -8.17 31.28 -16.78
N PHE A 58 -8.31 30.77 -15.56
CA PHE A 58 -9.46 30.98 -14.69
C PHE A 58 -9.00 31.39 -13.29
N ALA A 59 -8.19 32.46 -13.19
CA ALA A 59 -7.63 32.94 -11.93
C ALA A 59 -8.69 33.13 -10.82
N PHE A 60 -9.90 33.58 -11.17
CA PHE A 60 -11.01 33.72 -10.21
C PHE A 60 -11.37 32.42 -9.47
N VAL A 61 -11.09 31.25 -10.06
CA VAL A 61 -11.29 29.94 -9.42
C VAL A 61 -10.26 29.73 -8.31
N MET A 62 -9.04 30.21 -8.50
CA MET A 62 -7.93 30.09 -7.55
C MET A 62 -7.91 31.21 -6.50
N GLU A 63 -8.68 32.28 -6.72
CA GLU A 63 -8.81 33.42 -5.80
C GLU A 63 -10.04 33.32 -4.89
N ASN A 64 -10.83 32.26 -5.02
CA ASN A 64 -12.04 32.07 -4.24
C ASN A 64 -12.26 30.60 -3.88
N ALA A 65 -12.15 30.31 -2.59
CA ALA A 65 -12.31 28.97 -2.03
C ALA A 65 -13.60 28.25 -2.49
N LEU A 66 -14.75 28.94 -2.52
CA LEU A 66 -16.01 28.34 -2.97
C LEU A 66 -16.00 28.05 -4.46
N ALA A 67 -15.42 28.95 -5.27
CA ALA A 67 -15.27 28.73 -6.70
C ALA A 67 -14.36 27.52 -6.98
N ALA A 68 -13.22 27.42 -6.29
CA ALA A 68 -12.35 26.24 -6.35
C ALA A 68 -13.11 24.96 -5.99
N LEU A 69 -13.84 24.95 -4.87
CA LEU A 69 -14.57 23.76 -4.43
C LEU A 69 -15.65 23.34 -5.43
N VAL A 70 -16.42 24.29 -5.97
CA VAL A 70 -17.46 24.01 -6.97
C VAL A 70 -16.84 23.50 -8.27
N VAL A 71 -15.82 24.17 -8.80
CA VAL A 71 -15.15 23.75 -10.05
C VAL A 71 -14.48 22.40 -9.88
N GLY A 72 -13.78 22.17 -8.76
CA GLY A 72 -13.15 20.89 -8.46
C GLY A 72 -14.17 19.74 -8.34
N ALA A 73 -15.34 20.01 -7.74
CA ALA A 73 -16.44 19.05 -7.67
C ALA A 73 -17.04 18.76 -9.06
N LEU A 74 -17.23 19.79 -9.89
CA LEU A 74 -17.73 19.65 -11.27
C LEU A 74 -16.76 18.84 -12.14
N LEU A 75 -15.45 19.09 -12.05
CA LEU A 75 -14.44 18.32 -12.78
C LEU A 75 -14.39 16.86 -12.29
N SER A 76 -14.48 16.63 -10.99
CA SER A 76 -14.55 15.27 -10.42
C SER A 76 -15.82 14.55 -10.90
N GLY A 77 -16.97 15.25 -10.95
CA GLY A 77 -18.22 14.73 -11.50
C GLY A 77 -18.13 14.44 -13.01
N ALA A 78 -17.48 15.31 -13.78
CA ALA A 78 -17.22 15.08 -15.19
C ALA A 78 -16.35 13.82 -15.41
N ALA A 79 -15.31 13.64 -14.61
CA ALA A 79 -14.49 12.43 -14.64
C ALA A 79 -15.31 11.17 -14.31
N TYR A 80 -16.17 11.24 -13.28
CA TYR A 80 -17.11 10.14 -12.97
C TYR A 80 -17.97 9.78 -14.18
N LEU A 81 -18.55 10.77 -14.86
CA LEU A 81 -19.38 10.54 -16.05
C LEU A 81 -18.58 9.94 -17.22
N VAL A 82 -17.35 10.41 -17.45
CA VAL A 82 -16.46 9.88 -18.50
C VAL A 82 -16.16 8.41 -18.23
N PHE A 83 -15.76 8.08 -17.00
CA PHE A 83 -15.46 6.71 -16.61
C PHE A 83 -16.69 5.79 -16.62
N SER A 84 -17.86 6.30 -16.25
CA SER A 84 -19.10 5.52 -16.21
C SER A 84 -19.63 5.20 -17.62
N ARG A 85 -19.46 6.12 -18.57
CA ARG A 85 -19.99 5.94 -19.94
C ARG A 85 -19.04 5.25 -20.90
N ASN A 86 -17.73 5.28 -20.64
CA ASN A 86 -16.72 4.73 -21.53
C ASN A 86 -15.73 3.82 -20.79
N PRO A 87 -16.18 2.75 -20.11
CA PRO A 87 -15.33 1.93 -19.25
C PRO A 87 -14.24 1.15 -20.00
N GLU A 88 -14.45 0.84 -21.29
CA GLU A 88 -13.52 0.04 -22.10
C GLU A 88 -12.55 0.88 -22.94
N SER A 89 -12.71 2.21 -22.96
CA SER A 89 -11.87 3.07 -23.80
C SER A 89 -10.64 3.60 -23.05
N ASP A 90 -9.47 3.18 -23.49
CA ASP A 90 -8.19 3.66 -22.94
C ASP A 90 -8.03 5.19 -23.10
N PHE A 91 -8.48 5.76 -24.21
CA PHE A 91 -8.44 7.21 -24.44
C PHE A 91 -9.29 7.98 -23.42
N PHE A 92 -10.56 7.58 -23.25
CA PHE A 92 -11.43 8.23 -22.26
C PHE A 92 -10.97 7.98 -20.83
N SER A 93 -10.32 6.84 -20.56
CA SER A 93 -9.66 6.61 -19.28
C SER A 93 -8.56 7.66 -19.02
N GLN A 94 -7.72 8.00 -20.00
CA GLN A 94 -6.69 9.04 -19.83
C GLN A 94 -7.29 10.43 -19.61
N VAL A 95 -8.29 10.81 -20.41
CA VAL A 95 -8.97 12.10 -20.27
C VAL A 95 -9.66 12.20 -18.92
N GLY A 96 -10.40 11.15 -18.51
CA GLY A 96 -11.05 11.09 -17.20
C GLY A 96 -10.06 11.15 -16.05
N LEU A 97 -8.89 10.49 -16.16
CA LEU A 97 -7.82 10.58 -15.16
C LEU A 97 -7.28 12.00 -15.04
N ALA A 98 -6.95 12.66 -16.16
CA ALA A 98 -6.46 14.04 -16.15
C ALA A 98 -7.49 15.00 -15.52
N VAL A 99 -8.73 14.98 -16.02
CA VAL A 99 -9.83 15.83 -15.53
C VAL A 99 -10.13 15.59 -14.06
N GLY A 100 -10.22 14.32 -13.65
CA GLY A 100 -10.57 13.97 -12.28
C GLY A 100 -9.46 14.32 -11.29
N LEU A 101 -8.18 14.12 -11.66
CA LEU A 101 -7.06 14.42 -10.77
C LEU A 101 -6.89 15.93 -10.61
N THR A 102 -7.09 16.70 -11.68
CA THR A 102 -7.17 18.17 -11.59
C THR A 102 -8.33 18.60 -10.72
N GLY A 103 -9.52 18.01 -10.89
CA GLY A 103 -10.66 18.26 -10.02
C GLY A 103 -10.35 17.99 -8.55
N GLN A 104 -9.70 16.87 -8.25
CA GLN A 104 -9.26 16.53 -6.90
C GLN A 104 -8.20 17.51 -6.36
N MET A 105 -7.23 17.94 -7.16
CA MET A 105 -6.21 18.93 -6.74
C MET A 105 -6.82 20.30 -6.47
N ILE A 106 -7.78 20.75 -7.29
CA ILE A 106 -8.49 22.02 -7.07
C ILE A 106 -9.39 21.93 -5.83
N LEU A 107 -10.06 20.79 -5.59
CA LEU A 107 -10.81 20.57 -4.34
C LEU A 107 -9.89 20.73 -3.12
N VAL A 108 -8.70 20.12 -3.16
CA VAL A 108 -7.72 20.25 -2.08
C VAL A 108 -7.30 21.72 -1.93
N PHE A 109 -6.99 22.41 -3.02
CA PHE A 109 -6.66 23.84 -2.99
C PHE A 109 -7.76 24.69 -2.33
N GLY A 110 -9.01 24.52 -2.75
CA GLY A 110 -10.15 25.24 -2.16
C GLY A 110 -10.38 24.92 -0.68
N LEU A 111 -10.06 23.69 -0.24
CA LEU A 111 -10.09 23.34 1.19
C LEU A 111 -8.98 24.03 2.00
N PHE A 112 -7.78 24.17 1.43
CA PHE A 112 -6.68 24.89 2.07
C PHE A 112 -7.01 26.38 2.23
N GLU A 113 -7.65 26.98 1.23
CA GLU A 113 -8.11 28.37 1.30
C GLU A 113 -9.28 28.54 2.28
N LEU A 114 -10.24 27.61 2.29
CA LEU A 114 -11.41 27.68 3.19
C LEU A 114 -11.05 27.51 4.68
N PHE A 115 -10.04 26.70 4.97
CA PHE A 115 -9.62 26.35 6.34
C PHE A 115 -8.18 26.79 6.64
N GLU A 116 -7.73 27.90 6.06
CA GLU A 116 -6.35 28.42 6.17
C GLU A 116 -5.83 28.43 7.63
N ASP A 117 -6.65 28.88 8.58
CA ASP A 117 -6.29 28.96 10.01
C ASP A 117 -6.42 27.62 10.78
N ARG A 118 -6.93 26.56 10.15
CA ARG A 118 -7.32 25.31 10.81
C ARG A 118 -6.74 24.09 10.09
N GLU A 119 -5.42 23.98 10.07
CA GLU A 119 -4.68 22.88 9.43
C GLU A 119 -5.27 21.47 9.67
N PRO A 120 -5.64 21.04 10.89
CA PRO A 120 -6.20 19.70 11.10
C PRO A 120 -7.51 19.46 10.35
N LEU A 121 -8.36 20.49 10.24
CA LEU A 121 -9.63 20.38 9.52
C LEU A 121 -9.42 20.25 8.02
N VAL A 122 -8.45 20.99 7.44
CA VAL A 122 -8.09 20.88 6.01
C VAL A 122 -7.76 19.44 5.65
N TYR A 123 -6.85 18.81 6.43
CA TYR A 123 -6.38 17.46 6.16
C TYR A 123 -7.45 16.40 6.42
N CYS A 124 -8.27 16.56 7.47
CA CYS A 124 -9.42 15.69 7.73
C CYS A 124 -10.46 15.77 6.61
N ALA A 125 -10.79 16.98 6.13
CA ALA A 125 -11.70 17.18 5.01
C ALA A 125 -11.13 16.58 3.72
N THR A 126 -9.83 16.78 3.47
CA THR A 126 -9.13 16.19 2.33
C THR A 126 -9.16 14.66 2.37
N PHE A 127 -8.93 14.05 3.54
CA PHE A 127 -9.08 12.61 3.73
C PHE A 127 -10.50 12.14 3.43
N ALA A 128 -11.51 12.84 3.95
CA ALA A 128 -12.91 12.48 3.73
C ALA A 128 -13.30 12.55 2.23
N ILE A 129 -12.91 13.61 1.53
CA ILE A 129 -13.14 13.75 0.08
C ILE A 129 -12.40 12.66 -0.70
N ALA A 130 -11.11 12.45 -0.42
CA ALA A 130 -10.30 11.45 -1.11
C ALA A 130 -10.83 10.02 -0.88
N ALA A 131 -11.31 9.72 0.34
CA ALA A 131 -11.97 8.45 0.66
C ALA A 131 -13.30 8.31 -0.10
N LEU A 132 -14.14 9.36 -0.13
CA LEU A 132 -15.39 9.36 -0.90
C LEU A 132 -15.12 9.11 -2.40
N LEU A 133 -14.15 9.82 -2.97
CA LEU A 133 -13.76 9.65 -4.37
C LEU A 133 -13.24 8.23 -4.65
N ALA A 134 -12.43 7.66 -3.75
CA ALA A 134 -11.96 6.28 -3.86
C ALA A 134 -13.10 5.23 -3.77
N LEU A 135 -14.21 5.56 -3.12
CA LEU A 135 -15.39 4.68 -3.01
C LEU A 135 -16.32 4.82 -4.23
N VAL A 136 -16.51 6.04 -4.75
CA VAL A 136 -17.50 6.34 -5.79
C VAL A 136 -16.96 6.14 -7.21
N MET A 137 -15.70 6.49 -7.47
CA MET A 137 -15.18 6.59 -8.86
C MET A 137 -15.04 5.23 -9.54
N PRO A 138 -15.58 4.99 -10.74
CA PRO A 138 -15.57 3.64 -11.34
C PRO A 138 -14.22 3.23 -11.94
N ASN A 139 -13.24 4.12 -12.01
CA ASN A 139 -11.91 3.83 -12.57
C ASN A 139 -10.92 3.30 -11.52
N PHE A 140 -10.26 2.16 -11.83
CA PHE A 140 -9.30 1.52 -10.94
C PHE A 140 -8.11 2.42 -10.57
N ILE A 141 -7.46 3.05 -11.56
CA ILE A 141 -6.26 3.87 -11.34
C ILE A 141 -6.62 5.10 -10.51
N TYR A 142 -7.75 5.73 -10.82
CA TYR A 142 -8.25 6.86 -10.05
C TYR A 142 -8.45 6.49 -8.58
N ARG A 143 -9.12 5.36 -8.29
CA ARG A 143 -9.29 4.86 -6.91
C ARG A 143 -7.97 4.61 -6.20
N VAL A 144 -6.95 4.05 -6.88
CA VAL A 144 -5.60 3.87 -6.31
C VAL A 144 -5.00 5.21 -5.91
N LEU A 145 -5.06 6.21 -6.80
CA LEU A 145 -4.48 7.53 -6.55
C LEU A 145 -5.26 8.30 -5.48
N SER A 146 -6.58 8.24 -5.47
CA SER A 146 -7.39 8.88 -4.42
C SER A 146 -7.21 8.21 -3.07
N SER A 147 -7.08 6.88 -3.00
CA SER A 147 -6.78 6.19 -1.74
C SER A 147 -5.36 6.47 -1.22
N LEU A 148 -4.37 6.59 -2.12
CA LEU A 148 -3.04 7.10 -1.78
C LEU A 148 -3.15 8.52 -1.21
N ALA A 149 -3.79 9.45 -1.93
CA ALA A 149 -3.97 10.83 -1.48
C ALA A 149 -4.70 10.92 -0.14
N GLY A 150 -5.73 10.10 0.08
CA GLY A 150 -6.43 9.99 1.35
C GLY A 150 -5.53 9.51 2.48
N ALA A 151 -4.75 8.45 2.27
CA ALA A 151 -3.81 7.95 3.28
C ALA A 151 -2.71 8.98 3.62
N LEU A 152 -2.26 9.77 2.65
CA LEU A 152 -1.35 10.89 2.89
C LEU A 152 -2.05 12.01 3.67
N ALA A 153 -3.27 12.39 3.31
CA ALA A 153 -4.06 13.37 4.04
C ALA A 153 -4.33 12.94 5.49
N LEU A 154 -4.63 11.66 5.73
CA LEU A 154 -4.75 11.09 7.07
C LEU A 154 -3.43 11.22 7.84
N THR A 155 -2.31 10.98 7.17
CA THR A 155 -0.98 11.17 7.77
C THR A 155 -0.77 12.60 8.24
N PHE A 156 -1.09 13.59 7.38
CA PHE A 156 -0.97 15.00 7.73
C PHE A 156 -1.98 15.42 8.81
N ALA A 157 -3.21 14.92 8.78
CA ALA A 157 -4.22 15.17 9.80
C ALA A 157 -3.78 14.66 11.18
N MET A 158 -3.23 13.45 11.24
CA MET A 158 -2.70 12.90 12.49
C MET A 158 -1.48 13.68 12.96
N HIS A 159 -0.60 14.08 12.03
CA HIS A 159 0.58 14.87 12.35
C HIS A 159 0.20 16.24 12.94
N SER A 160 -0.70 16.98 12.31
CA SER A 160 -1.18 18.29 12.79
C SER A 160 -1.99 18.19 14.09
N ALA A 161 -2.62 17.04 14.36
CA ALA A 161 -3.27 16.74 15.63
C ALA A 161 -2.29 16.31 16.76
N GLY A 162 -0.98 16.25 16.50
CA GLY A 162 0.03 15.86 17.49
C GLY A 162 0.25 14.34 17.63
N LEU A 163 -0.35 13.53 16.76
CA LEU A 163 -0.27 12.06 16.74
C LEU A 163 0.84 11.56 15.79
N TYR A 164 2.04 12.13 15.93
CA TYR A 164 3.19 11.89 15.05
C TYR A 164 3.58 10.43 14.92
N GLY A 165 3.63 9.90 13.70
CA GLY A 165 4.14 8.55 13.47
C GLY A 165 3.16 7.41 13.76
N LEU A 166 1.95 7.69 14.24
CA LEU A 166 0.89 6.68 14.34
C LEU A 166 0.26 6.32 12.99
N ALA A 167 0.21 7.27 12.05
CA ALA A 167 -0.45 7.08 10.76
C ALA A 167 0.02 5.84 9.98
N PRO A 168 1.32 5.53 9.86
CA PRO A 168 1.78 4.30 9.22
C PRO A 168 1.22 3.01 9.81
N GLY A 169 1.04 2.95 11.14
CA GLY A 169 0.45 1.80 11.80
C GLY A 169 -1.05 1.66 11.49
N VAL A 170 -1.76 2.80 11.42
CA VAL A 170 -3.17 2.84 11.01
C VAL A 170 -3.34 2.42 9.55
N ILE A 171 -2.49 2.95 8.65
CA ILE A 171 -2.47 2.60 7.23
C ILE A 171 -2.11 1.11 7.06
N ALA A 172 -1.16 0.60 7.85
CA ALA A 172 -0.79 -0.82 7.84
C ALA A 172 -1.98 -1.71 8.25
N ALA A 173 -2.70 -1.32 9.31
CA ALA A 173 -3.91 -2.01 9.73
C ALA A 173 -4.98 -2.00 8.62
N GLY A 174 -5.25 -0.85 8.01
CA GLY A 174 -6.18 -0.72 6.88
C GLY A 174 -5.77 -1.57 5.69
N PHE A 175 -4.49 -1.54 5.30
CA PHE A 175 -3.93 -2.36 4.23
C PHE A 175 -4.14 -3.86 4.50
N SER A 176 -3.79 -4.32 5.71
CA SER A 176 -3.97 -5.71 6.12
C SER A 176 -5.45 -6.10 6.13
N LEU A 177 -6.35 -5.26 6.64
CA LEU A 177 -7.79 -5.53 6.64
C LEU A 177 -8.36 -5.65 5.22
N VAL A 178 -7.91 -4.80 4.29
CA VAL A 178 -8.38 -4.80 2.90
C VAL A 178 -7.91 -6.04 2.14
N TRP A 179 -6.69 -6.52 2.37
CA TRP A 179 -6.15 -7.69 1.66
C TRP A 179 -6.42 -9.02 2.35
N MET A 180 -6.62 -9.02 3.67
CA MET A 180 -6.99 -10.22 4.43
C MET A 180 -8.50 -10.40 4.53
N GLN A 181 -9.28 -9.94 3.57
CA GLN A 181 -10.73 -10.16 3.59
C GLN A 181 -11.10 -11.63 3.39
N ASP A 182 -12.22 -12.04 3.98
CA ASP A 182 -12.80 -13.37 3.75
C ASP A 182 -13.66 -13.37 2.47
N VAL A 183 -13.97 -14.57 1.94
CA VAL A 183 -14.75 -14.79 0.72
C VAL A 183 -16.09 -14.04 0.69
N ARG A 184 -16.66 -13.70 1.85
CA ARG A 184 -17.90 -12.90 1.97
C ARG A 184 -17.80 -11.48 1.38
N TRP A 185 -16.59 -10.96 1.21
CA TRP A 185 -16.32 -9.60 0.73
C TRP A 185 -15.98 -9.55 -0.76
N VAL A 186 -16.10 -10.67 -1.49
CA VAL A 186 -15.85 -10.73 -2.93
C VAL A 186 -16.64 -9.67 -3.72
N ARG A 187 -17.86 -9.33 -3.27
CA ARG A 187 -18.69 -8.26 -3.88
C ARG A 187 -18.07 -6.86 -3.87
N PHE A 188 -17.09 -6.61 -3.00
CA PHE A 188 -16.41 -5.32 -2.89
C PHE A 188 -14.98 -5.36 -3.46
N THR A 189 -14.60 -6.44 -4.14
CA THR A 189 -13.24 -6.62 -4.66
C THR A 189 -12.82 -5.51 -5.63
N ASP A 190 -13.75 -4.96 -6.39
CA ASP A 190 -13.51 -3.84 -7.32
C ASP A 190 -13.12 -2.54 -6.60
N ILE A 191 -13.54 -2.39 -5.34
CA ILE A 191 -13.19 -1.25 -4.48
C ILE A 191 -11.94 -1.58 -3.66
N CYS A 192 -11.93 -2.76 -3.04
CA CYS A 192 -10.91 -3.17 -2.10
C CYS A 192 -9.54 -3.35 -2.77
N ARG A 193 -9.47 -3.89 -3.99
CA ARG A 193 -8.18 -4.03 -4.70
C ARG A 193 -7.49 -2.68 -4.94
N PRO A 194 -8.11 -1.68 -5.61
CA PRO A 194 -7.46 -0.40 -5.82
C PRO A 194 -7.15 0.34 -4.52
N VAL A 195 -8.07 0.32 -3.54
CA VAL A 195 -7.79 0.91 -2.20
C VAL A 195 -6.59 0.23 -1.55
N GLY A 196 -6.51 -1.09 -1.61
CA GLY A 196 -5.41 -1.87 -1.07
C GLY A 196 -4.06 -1.55 -1.72
N TYR A 197 -4.03 -1.24 -3.01
CA TYR A 197 -2.82 -0.76 -3.67
C TYR A 197 -2.45 0.67 -3.26
N GLY A 198 -3.43 1.58 -3.15
CA GLY A 198 -3.16 2.95 -2.70
C GLY A 198 -2.62 2.99 -1.27
N LEU A 199 -3.14 2.16 -0.38
CA LEU A 199 -2.60 1.99 0.98
C LEU A 199 -1.19 1.39 0.98
N ALA A 200 -0.91 0.41 0.10
CA ALA A 200 0.44 -0.13 -0.06
C ALA A 200 1.44 0.94 -0.50
N LEU A 201 1.07 1.76 -1.49
CA LEU A 201 1.90 2.87 -1.95
C LEU A 201 2.08 3.93 -0.86
N ALA A 202 1.05 4.21 -0.06
CA ALA A 202 1.13 5.16 1.05
C ALA A 202 2.09 4.71 2.16
N LEU A 203 2.11 3.40 2.47
CA LEU A 203 3.08 2.83 3.41
C LEU A 203 4.52 3.05 2.95
N LEU A 204 4.79 2.90 1.66
CA LEU A 204 6.12 3.15 1.08
C LEU A 204 6.46 4.65 1.09
N TYR A 205 5.47 5.49 0.77
CA TYR A 205 5.66 6.94 0.70
C TYR A 205 6.01 7.54 2.06
N TYR A 206 5.39 7.12 3.17
CA TYR A 206 5.61 7.76 4.48
C TYR A 206 7.10 7.90 4.85
N ARG A 207 7.92 6.88 4.56
CA ARG A 207 9.36 6.94 4.85
C ARG A 207 10.17 7.58 3.72
N ALA A 208 9.73 7.48 2.47
CA ALA A 208 10.31 8.20 1.35
C ALA A 208 10.04 9.72 1.43
N GLY A 209 8.92 10.18 2.00
CA GLY A 209 8.61 11.59 2.21
C GLY A 209 9.51 12.25 3.26
N ILE A 210 10.02 11.48 4.23
CA ILE A 210 11.10 11.92 5.13
C ILE A 210 12.43 12.07 4.36
N PHE A 211 12.61 11.37 3.24
CA PHE A 211 13.80 11.40 2.39
C PHE A 211 13.87 12.66 1.49
N TRP A 212 12.71 13.15 1.01
CA TRP A 212 12.64 14.35 0.15
C TRP A 212 12.63 15.68 0.92
N GLY A 213 12.69 15.65 2.24
CA GLY A 213 13.02 16.79 3.09
C GLY A 213 11.91 17.25 4.03
N ARG A 214 12.32 17.99 5.07
CA ARG A 214 11.43 18.71 6.03
C ARG A 214 10.44 19.67 5.36
N TRP A 215 10.63 20.00 4.08
CA TRP A 215 9.88 21.02 3.34
C TRP A 215 8.38 20.74 3.20
N ILE A 216 7.94 19.48 3.15
CA ILE A 216 6.51 19.12 3.08
C ILE A 216 5.85 19.10 4.47
N TRP A 217 6.64 19.08 5.54
CA TRP A 217 6.15 19.07 6.92
C TRP A 217 6.04 20.51 7.46
N TRP A 218 5.43 21.40 6.67
CA TRP A 218 5.02 22.75 7.09
C TRP A 218 3.78 22.67 7.98
N THR A 219 3.82 21.83 9.00
CA THR A 219 2.72 21.68 9.94
C THR A 219 3.22 22.16 11.27
N ARG A 220 2.53 23.15 11.85
CA ARG A 220 2.86 23.65 13.18
C ARG A 220 2.74 22.49 14.16
N SER A 221 3.86 22.12 14.76
CA SER A 221 3.83 21.06 15.74
C SER A 221 3.14 21.56 17.00
N PRO A 222 2.04 20.93 17.49
CA PRO A 222 1.44 21.33 18.76
C PRO A 222 2.44 21.21 19.91
N GLU A 223 2.16 21.90 21.01
CA GLU A 223 2.94 21.81 22.25
C GLU A 223 3.19 20.35 22.65
N ALA A 224 4.40 20.09 23.15
CA ALA A 224 4.87 18.75 23.46
C ALA A 224 4.05 18.13 24.62
N ASN A 225 3.05 17.32 24.29
CA ASN A 225 2.33 16.49 25.24
C ASN A 225 2.93 15.08 25.30
N TRP A 226 2.54 14.28 26.30
CA TRP A 226 3.07 12.91 26.46
C TRP A 226 2.83 12.04 25.22
N PHE A 227 1.67 12.18 24.58
CA PHE A 227 1.34 11.44 23.37
C PHE A 227 2.25 11.79 22.20
N SER A 228 2.53 13.08 21.95
CA SER A 228 3.35 13.51 20.82
C SER A 228 4.81 13.07 20.95
N GLN A 229 5.33 12.99 22.17
CA GLN A 229 6.68 12.48 22.44
C GLN A 229 6.79 10.96 22.21
N ASN A 230 5.75 10.20 22.56
CA ASN A 230 5.75 8.74 22.47
C ASN A 230 5.14 8.20 21.15
N ALA A 231 4.43 9.03 20.38
CA ALA A 231 3.71 8.61 19.18
C ALA A 231 4.59 7.91 18.12
N PRO A 232 5.87 8.27 17.89
CA PRO A 232 6.73 7.51 16.98
C PRO A 232 7.00 6.07 17.44
N TRP A 233 7.15 5.86 18.75
CA TRP A 233 7.32 4.53 19.34
C TRP A 233 6.02 3.72 19.27
N LEU A 234 4.90 4.37 19.60
CA LEU A 234 3.56 3.77 19.47
C LEU A 234 3.26 3.37 18.02
N GLY A 235 3.66 4.19 17.05
CA GLY A 235 3.52 3.90 15.62
C GLY A 235 4.30 2.67 15.17
N LYS A 236 5.56 2.55 15.61
CA LYS A 236 6.36 1.33 15.38
C LYS A 236 5.70 0.12 16.04
N ALA A 237 5.31 0.23 17.30
CA ALA A 237 4.63 -0.84 18.03
C ALA A 237 3.34 -1.28 17.32
N LEU A 238 2.56 -0.34 16.78
CA LEU A 238 1.34 -0.63 16.03
C LEU A 238 1.63 -1.38 14.73
N ILE A 239 2.65 -1.00 13.96
CA ILE A 239 3.05 -1.76 12.76
C ILE A 239 3.45 -3.19 13.13
N LEU A 240 4.25 -3.37 14.19
CA LEU A 240 4.69 -4.69 14.64
C LEU A 240 3.52 -5.53 15.15
N LEU A 241 2.57 -4.91 15.84
CA LEU A 241 1.33 -5.56 16.28
C LEU A 241 0.50 -6.01 15.08
N VAL A 242 0.30 -5.15 14.08
CA VAL A 242 -0.41 -5.51 12.84
C VAL A 242 0.29 -6.67 12.13
N PHE A 243 1.61 -6.62 12.01
CA PHE A 243 2.40 -7.70 11.41
C PHE A 243 2.22 -9.03 12.15
N ALA A 244 2.30 -9.03 13.48
CA ALA A 244 2.07 -10.22 14.29
C ALA A 244 0.64 -10.76 14.14
N LEU A 245 -0.36 -9.87 14.13
CA LEU A 245 -1.78 -10.25 13.94
C LEU A 245 -2.02 -10.87 12.56
N VAL A 246 -1.39 -10.33 11.51
CA VAL A 246 -1.44 -10.89 10.15
C VAL A 246 -0.88 -12.32 10.15
N VAL A 247 0.30 -12.54 10.75
CA VAL A 247 0.91 -13.88 10.82
C VAL A 247 0.01 -14.86 11.58
N VAL A 248 -0.54 -14.46 12.73
CA VAL A 248 -1.46 -15.32 13.50
C VAL A 248 -2.73 -15.62 12.71
N ALA A 249 -3.29 -14.64 12.00
CA ALA A 249 -4.45 -14.85 11.15
C ALA A 249 -4.14 -15.80 9.98
N LEU A 250 -2.94 -15.76 9.40
CA LEU A 250 -2.50 -16.71 8.37
C LEU A 250 -2.32 -18.13 8.92
N LEU A 251 -1.74 -18.29 10.11
CA LEU A 251 -1.63 -19.59 10.77
C LEU A 251 -3.02 -20.21 11.01
N ARG A 252 -3.97 -19.41 11.50
CA ARG A 252 -5.37 -19.85 11.71
C ARG A 252 -6.04 -20.23 10.39
N ARG A 253 -5.85 -19.45 9.32
CA ARG A 253 -6.38 -19.77 7.98
C ARG A 253 -5.86 -21.09 7.44
N GLN A 254 -4.60 -21.41 7.71
CA GLN A 254 -3.97 -22.67 7.31
C GLN A 254 -4.24 -23.82 8.29
N GLN A 255 -5.09 -23.62 9.32
CA GLN A 255 -5.36 -24.61 10.37
C GLN A 255 -4.10 -25.11 11.10
N ILE A 256 -3.04 -24.29 11.15
CA ILE A 256 -1.80 -24.60 11.84
C ILE A 256 -1.93 -24.10 13.29
N SER A 257 -1.88 -25.02 14.25
CA SER A 257 -1.87 -24.65 15.67
C SER A 257 -0.63 -23.80 15.98
N VAL A 258 -0.83 -22.73 16.73
CA VAL A 258 0.25 -21.81 17.15
C VAL A 258 1.31 -22.53 17.99
N ALA A 259 0.91 -23.58 18.73
CA ALA A 259 1.78 -24.44 19.52
C ALA A 259 2.37 -25.62 18.73
N SER A 260 1.98 -25.80 17.46
CA SER A 260 2.57 -26.83 16.61
C SER A 260 4.01 -26.48 16.24
N ARG A 261 4.79 -27.49 15.82
CA ARG A 261 6.18 -27.32 15.38
C ARG A 261 6.30 -26.21 14.33
N SER A 262 5.44 -26.25 13.31
CA SER A 262 5.38 -25.25 12.25
C SER A 262 4.88 -23.89 12.72
N GLY A 263 4.01 -23.84 13.73
CA GLY A 263 3.56 -22.58 14.34
C GLY A 263 4.68 -21.86 15.07
N ILE A 264 5.46 -22.58 15.88
CA ILE A 264 6.59 -22.05 16.64
C ILE A 264 7.69 -21.54 15.69
N THR A 265 8.00 -22.24 14.61
CA THR A 265 9.01 -21.78 13.63
C THR A 265 8.60 -20.47 12.95
N VAL A 266 7.31 -20.34 12.59
CA VAL A 266 6.77 -19.11 12.01
C VAL A 266 6.78 -17.96 13.02
N LEU A 267 6.43 -18.22 14.29
CA LEU A 267 6.49 -17.22 15.34
C LEU A 267 7.92 -16.75 15.63
N LEU A 268 8.89 -17.68 15.69
CA LEU A 268 10.30 -17.33 15.83
C LEU A 268 10.78 -16.48 14.64
N GLY A 269 10.45 -16.88 13.40
CA GLY A 269 10.76 -16.10 12.21
C GLY A 269 10.12 -14.70 12.24
N THR A 270 8.90 -14.59 12.75
CA THR A 270 8.19 -13.32 12.95
C THR A 270 8.89 -12.46 14.00
N ALA A 271 9.34 -13.03 15.12
CA ALA A 271 10.09 -12.32 16.15
C ALA A 271 11.42 -11.78 15.60
N VAL A 272 12.13 -12.55 14.78
CA VAL A 272 13.34 -12.10 14.09
C VAL A 272 13.03 -10.96 13.11
N ALA A 273 11.98 -11.09 12.31
CA ALA A 273 11.56 -10.07 11.35
C ALA A 273 11.17 -8.76 12.05
N VAL A 274 10.45 -8.87 13.18
CA VAL A 274 10.09 -7.74 14.06
C VAL A 274 11.34 -7.08 14.63
N ALA A 275 12.30 -7.85 15.14
CA ALA A 275 13.57 -7.32 15.62
C ALA A 275 14.31 -6.55 14.52
N ALA A 276 14.43 -7.14 13.33
CA ALA A 276 15.05 -6.48 12.17
C ALA A 276 14.33 -5.17 11.80
N ALA A 277 12.99 -5.15 11.85
CA ALA A 277 12.18 -3.99 11.53
C ALA A 277 12.30 -2.83 12.54
N VAL A 278 12.66 -3.11 13.80
CA VAL A 278 12.97 -2.06 14.78
C VAL A 278 14.23 -1.30 14.38
N PHE A 279 15.23 -2.01 13.85
CA PHE A 279 16.55 -1.46 13.50
C PHE A 279 16.59 -0.83 12.12
N ALA A 280 15.86 -1.37 11.14
CA ALA A 280 15.78 -0.84 9.78
C ALA A 280 14.42 -0.15 9.55
N PRO A 281 14.34 1.19 9.66
CA PRO A 281 13.09 1.92 9.47
C PRO A 281 12.52 1.68 8.07
N GLY A 282 11.24 1.28 8.00
CA GLY A 282 10.55 0.94 6.74
C GLY A 282 10.58 -0.55 6.39
N LEU A 283 11.54 -1.33 6.94
CA LEU A 283 11.62 -2.77 6.67
C LEU A 283 10.38 -3.53 7.14
N GLY A 284 9.81 -3.15 8.30
CA GLY A 284 8.56 -3.77 8.80
C GLY A 284 7.37 -3.58 7.87
N GLN A 285 7.25 -2.41 7.23
CA GLN A 285 6.21 -2.14 6.25
C GLN A 285 6.41 -2.97 4.98
N ALA A 286 7.64 -3.06 4.49
CA ALA A 286 7.98 -3.86 3.31
C ALA A 286 7.74 -5.36 3.55
N LEU A 287 8.13 -5.88 4.71
CA LEU A 287 7.85 -7.26 5.10
C LEU A 287 6.36 -7.53 5.24
N LEU A 288 5.59 -6.58 5.79
CA LEU A 288 4.14 -6.68 5.85
C LEU A 288 3.52 -6.78 4.45
N ILE A 289 3.91 -5.88 3.53
CA ILE A 289 3.44 -5.89 2.13
C ILE A 289 3.83 -7.21 1.46
N LEU A 290 5.04 -7.71 1.70
CA LEU A 290 5.54 -8.96 1.13
C LEU A 290 4.73 -10.16 1.61
N ILE A 291 4.50 -10.31 2.92
CA ILE A 291 3.73 -11.43 3.48
C ILE A 291 2.28 -11.37 3.05
N VAL A 292 1.66 -10.19 3.08
CA VAL A 292 0.28 -10.01 2.63
C VAL A 292 0.16 -10.29 1.12
N GLY A 293 1.13 -9.84 0.32
CA GLY A 293 1.20 -10.14 -1.11
C GLY A 293 1.34 -11.63 -1.40
N PHE A 294 2.16 -12.33 -0.63
CA PHE A 294 2.29 -13.79 -0.69
C PHE A 294 0.97 -14.48 -0.35
N ALA A 295 0.36 -14.09 0.78
CA ALA A 295 -0.90 -14.67 1.25
C ALA A 295 -2.07 -14.42 0.27
N ALA A 296 -2.10 -13.25 -0.36
CA ALA A 296 -3.10 -12.90 -1.37
C ALA A 296 -2.80 -13.47 -2.76
N SER A 297 -1.69 -14.23 -2.93
CA SER A 297 -1.20 -14.71 -4.23
C SER A 297 -1.03 -13.60 -5.28
N ASN A 298 -0.70 -12.39 -4.83
CA ASN A 298 -0.60 -11.20 -5.66
C ASN A 298 0.87 -10.89 -6.01
N ARG A 299 1.24 -11.21 -7.26
CA ARG A 299 2.62 -11.02 -7.77
C ARG A 299 3.08 -9.57 -7.76
N LEU A 300 2.17 -8.61 -7.95
CA LEU A 300 2.52 -7.19 -7.94
C LEU A 300 2.89 -6.74 -6.52
N LEU A 301 2.08 -7.10 -5.52
CA LEU A 301 2.41 -6.81 -4.11
C LEU A 301 3.68 -7.52 -3.65
N LEU A 302 3.88 -8.78 -4.07
CA LEU A 302 5.13 -9.50 -3.83
C LEU A 302 6.34 -8.74 -4.39
N GLY A 303 6.26 -8.32 -5.66
CA GLY A 303 7.32 -7.56 -6.32
C GLY A 303 7.59 -6.22 -5.62
N ILE A 304 6.53 -5.47 -5.30
CA ILE A 304 6.62 -4.20 -4.57
C ILE A 304 7.26 -4.42 -3.18
N GLY A 305 6.84 -5.45 -2.45
CA GLY A 305 7.39 -5.79 -1.13
C GLY A 305 8.88 -6.16 -1.19
N LEU A 306 9.28 -6.98 -2.18
CA LEU A 306 10.69 -7.35 -2.40
C LEU A 306 11.55 -6.14 -2.74
N LEU A 307 11.09 -5.32 -3.69
CA LEU A 307 11.79 -4.09 -4.09
C LEU A 307 11.89 -3.11 -2.91
N ALA A 308 10.83 -2.99 -2.10
CA ALA A 308 10.84 -2.16 -0.91
C ALA A 308 11.80 -2.69 0.16
N CYS A 309 11.86 -4.00 0.40
CA CYS A 309 12.84 -4.61 1.30
C CYS A 309 14.27 -4.27 0.85
N GLY A 310 14.58 -4.48 -0.43
CA GLY A 310 15.88 -4.13 -1.00
C GLY A 310 16.18 -2.64 -0.87
N GLY A 311 15.22 -1.77 -1.22
CA GLY A 311 15.35 -0.32 -1.13
C GLY A 311 15.59 0.18 0.30
N PHE A 312 14.84 -0.32 1.28
CA PHE A 312 15.01 0.09 2.68
C PHE A 312 16.31 -0.43 3.29
N ILE A 313 16.75 -1.65 2.95
CA ILE A 313 18.05 -2.19 3.39
C ILE A 313 19.19 -1.37 2.78
N SER A 314 19.15 -1.11 1.47
CA SER A 314 20.14 -0.25 0.79
C SER A 314 20.19 1.14 1.41
N ASN A 315 19.02 1.76 1.64
CA ASN A 315 18.95 3.06 2.27
C ASN A 315 19.52 3.07 3.70
N TYR A 316 19.22 2.04 4.51
CA TYR A 316 19.79 1.89 5.84
C TYR A 316 21.32 1.83 5.81
N TYR A 317 21.89 1.14 4.82
CA TYR A 317 23.33 1.08 4.64
C TYR A 317 23.94 2.45 4.31
N TYR A 318 23.32 3.21 3.41
CA TYR A 318 23.83 4.53 2.96
C TYR A 318 23.44 5.72 3.84
N LEU A 319 22.60 5.55 4.86
CA LEU A 319 22.26 6.62 5.80
C LEU A 319 23.50 7.05 6.61
N LEU A 320 24.02 8.26 6.38
CA LEU A 320 25.19 8.83 7.09
C LEU A 320 24.93 9.15 8.58
N ALA A 321 23.67 9.11 9.03
CA ALA A 321 23.30 9.51 10.39
C ALA A 321 23.77 8.54 11.48
N ALA A 322 24.05 7.28 11.15
CA ALA A 322 24.51 6.26 12.09
C ALA A 322 25.99 5.93 11.83
N THR A 323 26.76 5.80 12.89
CA THR A 323 28.19 5.47 12.79
C THR A 323 28.39 4.06 12.23
N LEU A 324 29.56 3.82 11.62
CA LEU A 324 29.94 2.46 11.17
C LEU A 324 29.97 1.46 12.33
N LEU A 325 30.32 1.90 13.54
CA LEU A 325 30.32 1.09 14.75
C LEU A 325 28.90 0.67 15.17
N GLU A 326 27.95 1.60 15.18
CA GLU A 326 26.54 1.28 15.46
C GLU A 326 25.99 0.29 14.44
N LYS A 327 26.29 0.51 13.15
CA LYS A 327 25.86 -0.40 12.07
C LYS A 327 26.47 -1.79 12.23
N SER A 328 27.76 -1.90 12.58
CA SER A 328 28.42 -3.20 12.75
C SER A 328 27.94 -3.96 13.98
N LEU A 329 27.74 -3.26 15.12
CA LEU A 329 27.15 -3.85 16.33
C LEU A 329 25.73 -4.35 16.09
N LEU A 330 24.92 -3.59 15.34
CA LEU A 330 23.56 -3.99 14.98
C LEU A 330 23.54 -5.21 14.05
N LEU A 331 24.42 -5.26 13.05
CA LEU A 331 24.56 -6.44 12.18
C LEU A 331 25.05 -7.66 12.95
N LEU A 332 26.00 -7.49 13.88
CA LEU A 332 26.47 -8.55 14.77
C LEU A 332 25.35 -9.06 15.67
N GLY A 333 24.56 -8.15 16.27
CA GLY A 333 23.39 -8.49 17.08
C GLY A 333 22.33 -9.25 16.29
N MET A 334 22.01 -8.81 15.08
CA MET A 334 21.10 -9.51 14.18
C MET A 334 21.63 -10.88 13.75
N GLY A 335 22.92 -10.98 13.45
CA GLY A 335 23.58 -12.26 13.13
C GLY A 335 23.53 -13.23 14.30
N ALA A 336 23.85 -12.77 15.52
CA ALA A 336 23.76 -13.55 16.74
C ALA A 336 22.31 -14.00 17.01
N LEU A 337 21.33 -13.12 16.82
CA LEU A 337 19.91 -13.42 16.97
C LEU A 337 19.42 -14.46 15.96
N LEU A 338 19.85 -14.36 14.69
CA LEU A 338 19.57 -15.36 13.65
C LEU A 338 20.22 -16.72 13.98
N LEU A 339 21.46 -16.72 14.49
CA LEU A 339 22.15 -17.93 14.91
C LEU A 339 21.49 -18.56 16.14
N ALA A 340 21.08 -17.76 17.12
CA ALA A 340 20.34 -18.21 18.30
C ALA A 340 18.97 -18.79 17.89
N ALA A 341 18.24 -18.12 16.99
CA ALA A 341 17.00 -18.65 16.43
C ALA A 341 17.24 -19.97 15.70
N ARG A 342 18.29 -20.07 14.87
CA ARG A 342 18.67 -21.32 14.21
C ARG A 342 19.05 -22.42 15.19
N TRP A 343 19.80 -22.09 16.25
CA TRP A 343 20.21 -23.04 17.26
C TRP A 343 19.01 -23.53 18.06
N LEU A 344 18.11 -22.64 18.48
CA LEU A 344 16.83 -23.00 19.10
C LEU A 344 16.00 -23.89 18.18
N LEU A 345 15.88 -23.55 16.89
CA LEU A 345 15.19 -24.41 15.93
C LEU A 345 15.84 -25.79 15.85
N ARG A 346 17.17 -25.90 15.84
CA ARG A 346 17.86 -27.19 15.80
C ARG A 346 17.76 -27.98 17.12
N PHE A 347 17.77 -27.29 18.25
CA PHE A 347 17.69 -27.90 19.57
C PHE A 347 16.29 -28.43 19.86
N TRP A 348 15.26 -27.69 19.49
CA TRP A 348 13.86 -28.08 19.64
C TRP A 348 13.38 -29.01 18.51
N PHE A 349 14.08 -29.00 17.37
CA PHE A 349 13.78 -29.84 16.21
C PHE A 349 15.05 -30.53 15.68
N PRO A 350 15.57 -31.56 16.38
CA PRO A 350 16.60 -32.43 15.81
C PRO A 350 16.03 -33.10 14.56
N SER A 351 16.74 -32.98 13.44
CA SER A 351 16.39 -33.66 12.19
C SER A 351 16.15 -35.13 12.48
N ALA A 352 14.92 -35.62 12.29
CA ALA A 352 14.69 -37.06 12.21
C ALA A 352 15.63 -37.58 11.11
N GLY A 353 16.50 -38.51 11.49
CA GLY A 353 17.70 -38.86 10.76
C GLY A 353 17.45 -39.18 9.28
N ALA A 354 18.37 -38.70 8.44
CA ALA A 354 18.72 -39.39 7.21
C ALA A 354 19.25 -40.78 7.61
N GLY A 355 18.35 -41.76 7.65
CA GLY A 355 18.62 -43.10 8.13
C GLY A 355 17.45 -44.04 7.84
N GLY A 356 16.87 -43.93 6.65
CA GLY A 356 16.02 -44.97 6.09
C GLY A 356 16.89 -45.88 5.24
N GLN A 357 17.55 -46.85 5.88
CA GLN A 357 17.98 -48.07 5.20
C GLN A 357 16.77 -48.67 4.49
N VAL A 358 16.85 -48.77 3.17
CA VAL A 358 16.06 -49.75 2.42
C VAL A 358 16.87 -51.04 2.52
N ASP A 359 16.61 -51.82 3.56
CA ASP A 359 17.01 -53.22 3.62
C ASP A 359 15.84 -54.08 3.13
N ALA A 360 16.13 -54.85 2.09
CA ALA A 360 15.42 -56.00 1.49
C ALA A 360 14.02 -55.78 0.89
#